data_AF-A0A8X6EWJ2-F1
#
_entry.id   AF-A0A8X6EWJ2-F1
#
_cell.length_a   1.000
_cell.length_b   1.000
_cell.length_c   1.000
_cell.angle_alpha   90.00
_cell.angle_beta   90.00
_cell.angle_gamma   90.00
#
_symmetry.space_group_name_H-M   'P 1'
#
loop_
_entity.id
_entity.type
_entity.pdbx_description
1 polymer ?
#
loop_
_entity_poly.entity_id
_entity_poly.type
_entity_poly.pdbx_seq_one_letter_code
_entity_poly.pdbx_strand_id
1 'polypeptide(L)' 'MELYAQGYEFVVLPNAFIVHMPHAPSFDIAKFRSSSQYRKCLKVLKTEFVRDISRRYGKQFSAEKKKLSR' A
#
# COMPACT_ATOMS: atom_id res chain seq x y z
N MET A 1 -0.98 -7.29 -1.22
CA MET A 1 -0.12 -7.88 -0.17
C MET A 1 -0.51 -9.31 0.15
N GLU A 2 -1.81 -9.65 0.23
CA GLU A 2 -2.26 -11.02 0.50
C GLU A 2 -1.70 -12.07 -0.47
N LEU A 3 -1.88 -11.86 -1.78
CA LEU A 3 -1.36 -12.77 -2.82
C LEU A 3 0.16 -12.94 -2.71
N TYR A 4 0.88 -11.83 -2.50
CA TYR A 4 2.32 -11.88 -2.29
C TYR A 4 2.70 -12.66 -1.02
N ALA A 5 1.94 -12.51 0.07
CA ALA A 5 2.15 -13.26 1.31
C ALA A 5 1.94 -14.77 1.12
N GLN A 6 1.00 -15.16 0.25
CA GLN A 6 0.75 -16.54 -0.16
C GLN A 6 1.83 -17.11 -1.11
N GLY A 7 2.74 -16.27 -1.63
CA GLY A 7 3.83 -16.70 -2.52
C GLY A 7 3.56 -16.51 -4.02
N TYR A 8 2.48 -15.81 -4.39
CA TYR A 8 2.27 -15.40 -5.78
C TYR A 8 3.18 -14.23 -6.16
N GLU A 9 3.58 -14.21 -7.42
CA GLU A 9 4.39 -13.12 -7.98
C GLU A 9 3.50 -12.07 -8.66
N PHE A 10 3.86 -10.80 -8.48
CA PHE A 10 3.22 -9.70 -9.20
C PHE A 10 4.00 -9.42 -10.50
N VAL A 11 3.48 -9.92 -11.62
CA VAL A 11 4.10 -9.76 -12.94
C VAL A 11 3.38 -8.67 -13.73
N VAL A 12 4.14 -7.73 -14.31
CA VAL A 12 3.63 -6.69 -15.20
C VAL A 12 4.04 -7.02 -16.63
N LEU A 13 3.08 -7.17 -17.53
CA LEU A 13 3.33 -7.47 -18.94
C LEU A 13 3.35 -6.18 -19.77
N PRO A 14 4.30 -6.00 -20.70
CA PRO A 14 4.40 -4.79 -21.53
C PRO A 14 3.15 -4.51 -22.38
N ASN A 15 2.41 -5.56 -22.74
CA ASN A 15 1.21 -5.50 -23.59
C ASN A 15 -0.11 -5.53 -22.78
N ALA A 16 -0.04 -5.60 -21.45
CA ALA A 16 -1.22 -5.54 -20.59
C ALA A 16 -1.30 -4.14 -19.95
N PHE A 17 -2.13 -3.28 -20.53
CA PHE A 17 -2.31 -1.91 -20.04
C PHE A 17 -3.78 -1.62 -19.75
N ILE A 18 -3.99 -0.64 -18.87
CA ILE A 18 -5.31 -0.13 -18.52
C ILE A 18 -5.28 1.37 -18.84
N VAL A 19 -6.26 1.84 -19.61
CA VAL A 19 -6.44 3.28 -19.84
C VAL A 19 -7.18 3.85 -18.64
N HIS A 20 -6.51 4.71 -17.87
CA HIS A 20 -7.15 5.42 -16.78
C HIS A 20 -8.06 6.53 -17.33
N MET A 21 -9.36 6.42 -17.05
CA MET A 21 -10.33 7.44 -17.44
C MET A 21 -10.23 8.65 -16.50
N PRO A 22 -10.16 9.89 -17.02
CA PRO A 22 -10.19 11.08 -16.19
C PRO A 22 -11.45 11.12 -15.31
N HIS A 23 -11.26 11.27 -14.01
CA HIS A 23 -12.36 11.40 -13.05
C HIS A 23 -11.99 12.40 -11.94
N ALA A 24 -13.00 12.91 -11.24
CA ALA A 24 -12.77 13.78 -10.09
C ALA A 24 -12.00 13.05 -8.97
N PRO A 25 -11.09 13.73 -8.24
CA PRO A 25 -10.41 13.13 -7.10
C PRO A 25 -11.41 12.63 -6.05
N SER A 26 -11.10 11.51 -5.38
CA SER A 26 -11.93 11.02 -4.28
C SER A 26 -11.90 11.95 -3.06
N PHE A 27 -12.92 11.88 -2.21
CA PHE A 27 -12.94 12.65 -0.96
C PHE A 27 -11.76 12.28 -0.04
N ASP A 28 -11.40 10.99 0.00
CA ASP A 28 -10.29 10.51 0.83
C ASP A 28 -8.94 11.09 0.41
N ILE A 29 -8.70 11.29 -0.90
CA ILE A 29 -7.45 11.92 -1.35
C ILE A 29 -7.39 13.39 -0.96
N ALA A 30 -8.53 14.10 -1.01
CA ALA A 30 -8.61 15.48 -0.54
C ALA A 30 -8.30 15.54 0.98
N LYS A 31 -8.91 14.64 1.77
CA LYS A 31 -8.71 14.54 3.22
C LYS A 31 -7.28 14.13 3.59
N PHE A 32 -6.67 13.22 2.83
CA PHE A 32 -5.27 12.84 3.00
C PHE A 32 -4.32 14.02 2.81
N ARG A 33 -4.60 14.86 1.80
CA ARG A 33 -3.77 16.04 1.49
C ARG A 33 -3.95 17.13 2.54
N SER A 34 -5.18 17.38 2.99
CA SER A 34 -5.48 18.48 3.92
C SER A 34 -5.24 18.16 5.40
N SER A 35 -5.42 16.90 5.84
CA SER A 35 -5.42 16.55 7.27
C SER A 35 -4.18 15.76 7.69
N SER A 36 -3.36 16.35 8.55
CA SER A 36 -2.20 15.67 9.16
C SER A 36 -2.62 14.51 10.07
N GLN A 37 -3.71 14.67 10.81
CA GLN A 37 -4.25 13.63 11.69
C GLN A 37 -4.73 12.41 10.89
N TYR A 38 -5.40 12.64 9.76
CA TYR A 38 -5.83 11.55 8.89
C TYR A 38 -4.64 10.76 8.33
N ARG A 39 -3.56 11.45 7.92
CA ARG A 39 -2.31 10.78 7.50
C ARG A 39 -1.69 9.94 8.60
N LYS A 40 -1.67 10.44 9.84
CA LYS A 40 -1.18 9.68 11.01
C LYS A 40 -2.00 8.43 11.23
N CYS A 41 -3.33 8.54 11.22
CA CYS A 41 -4.24 7.39 11.37
C CYS A 41 -3.99 6.33 10.28
N LEU A 42 -3.89 6.73 9.01
CA LEU A 42 -3.59 5.80 7.92
C LEU A 42 -2.20 5.15 8.07
N LYS A 43 -1.21 5.85 8.62
CA LYS A 43 0.10 5.25 8.91
C LYS A 43 -0.01 4.14 9.96
N VAL A 44 -0.81 4.35 11.01
CA VAL A 44 -1.07 3.33 12.04
C VAL A 44 -1.78 2.13 11.42
N LEU A 45 -2.89 2.37 10.71
CA LEU A 45 -3.67 1.30 10.05
C LEU A 45 -2.82 0.48 9.08
N LYS A 46 -1.95 1.13 8.30
CA LYS A 46 -1.02 0.44 7.39
C LYS A 46 -0.05 -0.46 8.16
N THR A 47 0.47 0.02 9.29
CA THR A 47 1.42 -0.74 10.12
C THR A 47 0.74 -1.96 10.75
N GLU A 48 -0.47 -1.78 11.27
CA GLU A 48 -1.26 -2.87 11.85
C GLU A 48 -1.61 -3.92 10.80
N PHE A 49 -2.06 -3.50 9.62
CA PHE A 49 -2.33 -4.41 8.50
C PHE A 49 -1.10 -5.26 8.15
N VAL A 50 0.08 -4.64 8.04
CA VAL A 50 1.33 -5.35 7.74
C VAL A 50 1.72 -6.33 8.86
N ARG A 51 1.55 -5.94 10.13
CA ARG A 51 1.78 -6.81 11.29
C ARG A 51 0.86 -8.04 11.25
N ASP A 52 -0.41 -7.83 10.95
CA ASP A 52 -1.41 -8.90 10.94
C ASP A 52 -1.15 -9.89 9.79
N ILE A 53 -0.81 -9.39 8.60
CA ILE A 53 -0.40 -10.22 7.46
C ILE A 53 0.87 -11.02 7.81
N SER A 54 1.84 -10.37 8.45
CA SER A 54 3.09 -11.02 8.85
C SER A 54 2.84 -12.19 9.79
N ARG A 55 1.97 -11.98 10.79
CA ARG A 55 1.57 -13.01 11.75
C ARG A 55 0.80 -14.16 11.10
N ARG A 56 -0.14 -13.85 10.19
CA ARG A 56 -0.97 -14.87 9.52
C ARG A 56 -0.15 -15.81 8.64
N TYR A 57 0.88 -15.29 7.97
CA TYR A 57 1.67 -16.04 6.99
C TYR A 57 3.07 -16.43 7.46
N GLY A 58 3.45 -16.12 8.71
CA GLY A 58 4.77 -16.45 9.26
C GLY A 58 5.94 -15.78 8.52
N LYS A 59 5.71 -14.63 7.87
CA LYS A 59 6.70 -13.90 7.07
C LYS A 59 6.86 -12.48 7.62
N GLN A 60 8.06 -11.90 7.59
CA GLN A 60 8.26 -10.53 8.06
C GLN A 60 8.11 -9.53 6.91
N PHE A 61 7.07 -8.69 6.98
CA PHE A 61 6.85 -7.60 6.02
C PHE A 61 7.10 -6.23 6.68
N SER A 62 7.50 -5.22 5.89
CA SER A 62 7.70 -3.84 6.36
C SER A 62 6.75 -2.87 5.65
N ALA A 63 6.14 -1.97 6.42
CA ALA A 63 5.32 -0.88 5.89
C ALA A 63 6.14 0.34 5.44
N GLU A 64 7.41 0.42 5.87
CA GLU A 64 8.30 1.56 5.62
C GLU A 64 9.29 1.23 4.50
N LYS A 65 9.49 2.19 3.59
CA LYS A 65 10.57 2.11 2.61
C LYS A 65 11.89 2.33 3.36
N LYS A 66 12.81 1.36 3.29
CA LYS A 66 14.20 1.63 3.67
C LYS A 66 14.68 2.80 2.82
N LYS A 67 15.11 3.90 3.45
CA LYS A 67 15.83 4.95 2.73
C LYS A 67 17.08 4.28 2.18
N LEU A 68 17.17 4.16 0.86
CA LEU A 68 18.42 3.80 0.21
C LEU A 68 19.37 4.96 0.51
N SER A 69 20.39 4.74 1.37
CA SER A 69 21.45 5.72 1.51
C SER A 69 22.12 5.82 0.15
N ARG A 70 22.04 7.00 -0.47
CA ARG A 70 22.92 7.34 -1.58
C ARG A 70 24.32 7.56 -1.03
#